data_AF-A0A3N5NQE2-F1
#
_entry.id   AF-A0A3N5NQE2-F1
#
_cell.length_a   1.000
_cell.length_b   1.000
_cell.length_c   1.000
_cell.angle_alpha   90.00
_cell.angle_beta   90.00
_cell.angle_gamma   90.00
#
_symmetry.space_group_name_H-M   'P 1'
#
loop_
_entity.id
_entity.type
_entity.pdbx_description
1 polymer ?
#
loop_
_entity_poly.entity_id
_entity_poly.type
_entity_poly.pdbx_seq_one_letter_code
_entity_poly.pdbx_strand_id
1 'polypeptide(L)'
;VLSMGMDKYGYLWSSFLNTGVSQLSLLPSGAGAIRYISEEEGLPTDERNLIFIDPDSEEVLIGTADGFYRYNYFRDSLYRDTIFNAVLPAGKNRMMSFHKDTDGDYWFSFENEFNGWTELLASREGDMMKVMADKPFQRLSNVSVDVFFSDTALGVWFGKSNELYHFDKEFTRNDSVSFRALIRSVTIDNDSLLFSGTNFRVDEGGTCTIHPSQWEESRPLIRYRYNNIQFRCAAPYFEQEERISYSYWLEGFEEGWSDWSDAVHKDYTNLPFGAYVIHVRARNVYGDESIPGSYAFTILRPWYATIPAIIAYLVLSALVVYLIIKLYTRRLKQENIRLEGIIQERTAEIRKQKEELTDSIEYASRIQRALLPQDRLMEDNNIEHFILFRPRDIVSGDFYWMGSRDHKLLIVAADCTGHGVPGAFMSMLGMTFLDEIVIKSDITDTGKILDQLRQHVITSLKQSGKSMEESTKDGMDLTMVSLDLEARQIQYSGAYNPLYLVRKLRGEEKQALENGEELDLPRGSITDREHVLIQVKADQMPIGISEKDLPFTSQTFGDEGYSIYLFSDGFLDQFGGPQGKKFMSMNFKKLILELQSVPLKDQGTTLERTLLDWMGEISQIDDILVMGLRMN
;
A
#
# COMPACT_ATOMS: atom_id res chain seq x y z
N VAL A 1 9.58 -76.38 -25.13
CA VAL A 1 10.84 -76.41 -24.35
C VAL A 1 11.79 -75.44 -25.01
N LEU A 2 12.31 -74.47 -24.27
CA LEU A 2 13.28 -73.49 -24.79
C LEU A 2 14.70 -74.04 -24.74
N SER A 3 15.03 -74.76 -23.68
CA SER A 3 16.33 -75.40 -23.49
C SER A 3 16.19 -76.61 -22.57
N MET A 4 17.14 -77.53 -22.64
CA MET A 4 17.15 -78.75 -21.85
C MET A 4 18.59 -79.20 -21.62
N GLY A 5 18.88 -79.72 -20.44
CA GLY A 5 20.21 -80.26 -20.08
C GLY A 5 20.07 -81.33 -19.01
N MET A 6 21.04 -82.25 -18.96
CA MET A 6 21.11 -83.27 -17.92
C MET A 6 22.30 -82.97 -17.02
N ASP A 7 22.08 -82.92 -15.70
CA ASP A 7 23.15 -82.74 -14.73
C ASP A 7 23.87 -84.07 -14.41
N LYS A 8 25.00 -84.01 -13.69
CA LYS A 8 25.75 -85.19 -13.23
C LYS A 8 24.97 -86.14 -12.32
N TYR A 9 23.86 -85.69 -11.74
CA TYR A 9 23.02 -86.50 -10.87
C TYR A 9 21.94 -87.27 -11.66
N GLY A 10 21.87 -87.07 -12.98
CA GLY A 10 20.92 -87.74 -13.87
C GLY A 10 19.54 -87.09 -13.89
N TYR A 11 19.40 -85.86 -13.39
CA TYR A 11 18.16 -85.09 -13.55
C TYR A 11 18.15 -84.36 -14.88
N LEU A 12 17.05 -84.51 -15.60
CA LEU A 12 16.78 -83.78 -16.82
C LEU A 12 16.09 -82.47 -16.48
N TRP A 13 16.79 -81.37 -16.73
CA TRP A 13 16.29 -80.01 -16.56
C TRP A 13 15.76 -79.48 -17.88
N SER A 14 14.58 -78.87 -17.89
CA SER A 14 14.02 -78.22 -19.07
C SER A 14 13.34 -76.90 -18.72
N SER A 15 13.47 -75.91 -19.58
CA SER A 15 12.78 -74.62 -19.42
C SER A 15 11.71 -74.41 -20.48
N PHE A 16 10.76 -73.53 -20.16
CA PHE A 16 9.63 -73.17 -21.02
C PHE A 16 9.49 -71.66 -21.13
N LEU A 17 8.62 -71.20 -22.03
CA LEU A 17 8.50 -69.78 -22.33
C LEU A 17 7.99 -68.98 -21.13
N ASN A 18 6.95 -69.45 -20.43
CA ASN A 18 6.23 -68.70 -19.38
C ASN A 18 5.87 -69.58 -18.16
N THR A 19 6.60 -70.66 -17.91
CA THR A 19 6.26 -71.61 -16.82
C THR A 19 7.48 -72.01 -15.99
N GLY A 20 8.51 -71.15 -15.97
CA GLY A 20 9.73 -71.40 -15.22
C GLY A 20 10.54 -72.59 -15.76
N VAL A 21 11.04 -73.39 -14.81
CA VAL A 21 11.95 -74.52 -15.06
C VAL A 21 11.36 -75.79 -14.46
N SER A 22 11.51 -76.92 -15.15
CA SER A 22 11.16 -78.23 -14.60
C SER A 22 12.38 -79.13 -14.50
N GLN A 23 12.45 -79.89 -13.41
CA GLN A 23 13.41 -80.96 -13.18
C GLN A 23 12.68 -82.30 -13.25
N LEU A 24 13.16 -83.22 -14.07
CA LEU A 24 12.61 -84.57 -14.25
C LEU A 24 13.66 -85.60 -13.82
N SER A 25 13.28 -86.50 -12.92
CA SER A 25 14.07 -87.70 -12.61
C SER A 25 13.82 -88.78 -13.67
N LEU A 26 14.86 -89.38 -14.24
CA LEU A 26 14.72 -90.48 -15.20
C LEU A 26 14.90 -91.83 -14.50
N LEU A 27 13.93 -92.74 -14.68
CA LEU A 27 14.01 -94.12 -14.18
C LEU A 27 14.26 -95.09 -15.34
N PRO A 28 14.89 -96.26 -15.12
CA PRO A 28 15.14 -97.25 -16.18
C PRO A 28 13.87 -97.74 -16.91
N SER A 29 12.69 -97.58 -16.29
CA SER A 29 11.38 -97.99 -16.83
C SER A 29 10.55 -96.83 -17.44
N GLY A 30 11.06 -95.59 -17.48
CA GLY A 30 10.35 -94.42 -18.02
C GLY A 30 10.59 -93.12 -17.25
N ALA A 31 9.71 -92.14 -17.44
CA ALA A 31 9.77 -90.84 -16.75
C ALA A 31 9.43 -91.00 -15.25
N GLY A 32 10.29 -90.47 -14.38
CA GLY A 32 10.05 -90.36 -12.93
C GLY A 32 9.28 -89.10 -12.55
N ALA A 33 9.45 -88.62 -11.31
CA ALA A 33 8.76 -87.43 -10.81
C ALA A 33 9.25 -86.14 -11.50
N ILE A 34 8.31 -85.22 -11.76
CA ILE A 34 8.58 -83.88 -12.29
C ILE A 34 8.40 -82.87 -11.16
N ARG A 35 9.42 -82.04 -10.94
CA ARG A 35 9.38 -80.86 -10.08
C ARG A 35 9.32 -79.61 -10.95
N TYR A 36 8.42 -78.69 -10.63
CA TYR A 36 8.36 -77.36 -11.24
C TYR A 36 8.96 -76.33 -10.29
N ILE A 37 9.75 -75.42 -10.83
CA ILE A 37 10.36 -74.30 -10.14
C ILE A 37 9.88 -73.03 -10.84
N SER A 38 9.21 -72.17 -10.09
CA SER A 38 8.64 -70.90 -10.54
C SER A 38 9.20 -69.71 -9.75
N GLU A 39 8.68 -68.51 -10.00
CA GLU A 39 8.95 -67.29 -9.23
C GLU A 39 8.74 -67.48 -7.71
N GLU A 40 7.68 -68.21 -7.33
CA GLU A 40 7.38 -68.50 -5.92
C GLU A 40 8.47 -69.33 -5.24
N GLU A 41 9.21 -70.12 -6.01
CA GLU A 41 10.29 -71.01 -5.57
C GLU A 41 11.69 -70.37 -5.72
N GLY A 42 11.76 -69.08 -6.05
CA GLY A 42 12.98 -68.28 -6.02
C GLY A 42 13.61 -67.95 -7.39
N LEU A 43 12.92 -68.23 -8.50
CA LEU A 43 13.32 -67.67 -9.80
C LEU A 43 13.02 -66.16 -9.87
N PRO A 44 13.86 -65.35 -10.54
CA PRO A 44 13.56 -63.92 -10.75
C PRO A 44 12.33 -63.67 -11.63
N THR A 45 12.07 -64.58 -12.57
CA THR A 45 10.88 -64.56 -13.42
C THR A 45 10.57 -65.96 -13.94
N ASP A 46 9.30 -66.25 -14.25
CA ASP A 46 8.87 -67.49 -14.92
C ASP A 46 9.13 -67.47 -16.43
N GLU A 47 9.45 -66.31 -16.97
CA GLU A 47 9.60 -66.11 -18.41
C GLU A 47 11.02 -66.30 -18.91
N ARG A 48 11.15 -67.03 -20.02
CA ARG A 48 12.38 -67.12 -20.84
C ARG A 48 13.65 -67.52 -20.08
N ASN A 49 13.53 -68.39 -19.08
CA ASN A 49 14.70 -68.99 -18.44
C ASN A 49 15.38 -69.99 -19.38
N LEU A 50 16.69 -70.12 -19.28
CA LEU A 50 17.49 -71.06 -20.04
C LEU A 50 18.28 -71.98 -19.11
N ILE A 51 18.41 -73.23 -19.52
CA ILE A 51 19.13 -74.29 -18.83
C ILE A 51 20.47 -74.45 -19.51
N PHE A 52 21.51 -74.20 -18.74
CA PHE A 52 22.88 -74.50 -19.09
C PHE A 52 23.41 -75.57 -18.13
N ILE A 53 24.41 -76.32 -18.59
CA ILE A 53 25.17 -77.22 -17.73
C ILE A 53 26.56 -76.61 -17.62
N ASP A 54 27.00 -76.35 -16.38
CA ASP A 54 28.34 -75.86 -16.14
C ASP A 54 29.36 -76.96 -16.50
N PRO A 55 30.25 -76.74 -17.50
CA PRO A 55 31.18 -77.75 -17.94
C PRO A 55 32.23 -78.16 -16.90
N ASP A 56 32.47 -77.34 -15.87
CA ASP A 56 33.42 -77.67 -14.79
C ASP A 56 32.76 -78.51 -13.69
N SER A 57 31.59 -78.10 -13.22
CA SER A 57 30.91 -78.75 -12.09
C SER A 57 29.92 -79.84 -12.50
N GLU A 58 29.56 -79.89 -13.78
CA GLU A 58 28.49 -80.71 -14.38
C GLU A 58 27.13 -80.54 -13.68
N GLU A 59 26.92 -79.40 -13.02
CA GLU A 59 25.67 -79.03 -12.37
C GLU A 59 24.85 -78.08 -13.25
N VAL A 60 23.55 -78.04 -12.98
CA VAL A 60 22.66 -77.09 -13.65
C VAL A 60 23.02 -75.65 -13.30
N LEU A 61 23.06 -74.82 -14.34
CA LEU A 61 23.19 -73.37 -14.26
C LEU A 61 21.99 -72.76 -15.00
N ILE A 62 21.11 -72.11 -14.26
CA ILE A 62 19.88 -71.52 -14.81
C ILE A 62 20.18 -70.08 -15.19
N GLY A 63 20.18 -69.78 -16.48
CA GLY A 63 20.20 -68.41 -16.97
C GLY A 63 18.83 -67.78 -16.86
N THR A 64 18.74 -66.66 -16.16
CA THR A 64 17.49 -65.96 -15.86
C THR A 64 17.52 -64.55 -16.41
N ALA A 65 16.48 -63.75 -16.12
CA ALA A 65 16.47 -62.31 -16.39
C ALA A 65 17.45 -61.50 -15.51
N ASP A 66 18.02 -62.10 -14.45
CA ASP A 66 18.95 -61.44 -13.52
C ASP A 66 20.21 -62.30 -13.27
N GLY A 67 20.84 -62.71 -14.36
CA GLY A 67 22.06 -63.51 -14.35
C GLY A 67 21.80 -65.00 -14.09
N PHE A 68 22.81 -65.68 -13.55
CA PHE A 68 22.79 -67.11 -13.32
C PHE A 68 22.37 -67.50 -11.90
N TYR A 69 21.58 -68.57 -11.82
CA TYR A 69 21.16 -69.20 -10.57
C TYR A 69 21.57 -70.67 -10.58
N ARG A 70 21.90 -71.19 -9.40
CA ARG A 70 22.20 -72.61 -9.19
C ARG A 70 21.15 -73.25 -8.30
N TYR A 71 21.02 -74.56 -8.45
CA TYR A 71 20.15 -75.38 -7.62
C TYR A 71 20.90 -76.03 -6.47
N ASN A 72 20.41 -75.87 -5.24
CA ASN A 72 20.94 -76.57 -4.09
C ASN A 72 20.18 -77.89 -3.86
N TYR A 73 20.78 -79.02 -4.23
CA TYR A 73 20.15 -80.34 -4.11
C TYR A 73 19.89 -80.79 -2.66
N PHE A 74 20.59 -80.23 -1.67
CA PHE A 74 20.39 -80.59 -0.25
C PHE A 74 19.26 -79.80 0.42
N ARG A 75 19.15 -78.51 0.05
CA ARG A 75 18.18 -77.57 0.62
C ARG A 75 16.97 -77.35 -0.26
N ASP A 76 17.00 -77.90 -1.46
CA ASP A 76 15.88 -77.90 -2.38
C ASP A 76 15.46 -76.48 -2.79
N SER A 77 16.45 -75.60 -2.98
CA SER A 77 16.27 -74.16 -3.16
C SER A 77 17.24 -73.59 -4.20
N LEU A 78 16.84 -72.51 -4.86
CA LEU A 78 17.71 -71.75 -5.74
C LEU A 78 18.59 -70.76 -4.96
N TYR A 79 19.78 -70.50 -5.48
CA TYR A 79 20.63 -69.40 -5.04
C TYR A 79 21.33 -68.76 -6.23
N ARG A 80 21.61 -67.46 -6.12
CA ARG A 80 22.30 -66.71 -7.16
C ARG A 80 23.76 -67.17 -7.23
N ASP A 81 24.23 -67.50 -8.43
CA ASP A 81 25.61 -67.92 -8.65
C ASP A 81 26.58 -66.77 -8.29
N THR A 82 27.72 -67.07 -7.68
CA THR A 82 28.70 -66.06 -7.26
C THR A 82 29.90 -65.96 -8.19
N ILE A 83 30.10 -66.92 -9.08
CA ILE A 83 31.31 -67.05 -9.90
C ILE A 83 31.09 -66.33 -11.24
N PHE A 84 30.09 -66.76 -12.01
CA PHE A 84 29.77 -66.21 -13.32
C PHE A 84 29.07 -64.85 -13.23
N ASN A 85 28.27 -64.61 -12.19
CA ASN A 85 27.67 -63.29 -11.99
C ASN A 85 28.68 -62.21 -11.57
N ALA A 86 29.89 -62.58 -11.13
CA ALA A 86 30.92 -61.62 -10.73
C ALA A 86 31.51 -60.83 -11.91
N VAL A 87 31.43 -61.35 -13.14
CA VAL A 87 31.93 -60.69 -14.35
C VAL A 87 30.85 -59.98 -15.16
N LEU A 88 29.58 -60.10 -14.76
CA LEU A 88 28.49 -59.40 -15.43
C LEU A 88 28.50 -57.91 -15.06
N PRO A 89 28.21 -57.00 -16.01
CA PRO A 89 28.13 -55.58 -15.75
C PRO A 89 26.96 -55.24 -14.81
N ALA A 90 26.98 -54.03 -14.26
CA ALA A 90 25.92 -53.56 -13.38
C ALA A 90 24.54 -53.63 -14.06
N GLY A 91 23.53 -53.94 -13.25
CA GLY A 91 22.14 -54.05 -13.67
C GLY A 91 21.65 -55.47 -13.88
N LYS A 92 20.40 -55.62 -14.34
CA LYS A 92 19.84 -56.91 -14.73
C LYS A 92 20.43 -57.38 -16.05
N ASN A 93 20.85 -58.65 -16.08
CA ASN A 93 21.48 -59.28 -17.22
C ASN A 93 20.69 -60.54 -17.59
N ARG A 94 19.90 -60.48 -18.66
CA ARG A 94 19.14 -61.63 -19.13
C ARG A 94 20.02 -62.55 -19.95
N MET A 95 20.32 -63.73 -19.42
CA MET A 95 21.23 -64.66 -20.08
C MET A 95 20.59 -65.32 -21.29
N MET A 96 21.30 -65.35 -22.42
CA MET A 96 20.86 -65.98 -23.67
C MET A 96 21.74 -67.13 -24.11
N SER A 97 23.05 -67.01 -23.97
CA SER A 97 23.98 -68.06 -24.38
C SER A 97 25.16 -68.11 -23.42
N PHE A 98 25.63 -69.34 -23.19
CA PHE A 98 26.74 -69.66 -22.32
C PHE A 98 27.50 -70.83 -22.94
N HIS A 99 28.80 -70.65 -23.14
CA HIS A 99 29.65 -71.64 -23.79
C HIS A 99 31.05 -71.61 -23.20
N LYS A 100 31.66 -72.78 -23.02
CA LYS A 100 33.07 -72.91 -22.64
C LYS A 100 33.84 -73.42 -23.85
N ASP A 101 34.89 -72.73 -24.22
CA ASP A 101 35.72 -73.14 -25.34
C ASP A 101 36.80 -74.17 -24.94
N THR A 102 37.59 -74.57 -25.93
CA THR A 102 38.65 -75.57 -25.81
C THR A 102 39.86 -75.12 -24.99
N ASP A 103 40.09 -73.82 -24.81
CA ASP A 103 41.15 -73.29 -23.93
C ASP A 103 40.67 -73.18 -22.47
N GLY A 104 39.36 -73.28 -22.27
CA GLY A 104 38.71 -73.19 -20.97
C GLY A 104 38.17 -71.81 -20.62
N ASP A 105 38.10 -70.90 -21.60
CA ASP A 105 37.46 -69.60 -21.43
C ASP A 105 35.95 -69.69 -21.65
N TYR A 106 35.23 -68.76 -21.03
CA TYR A 106 33.78 -68.70 -20.97
C TYR A 106 33.25 -67.54 -21.81
N TRP A 107 32.26 -67.86 -22.62
CA TRP A 107 31.58 -66.95 -23.54
C TRP A 107 30.15 -66.76 -23.09
N PHE A 108 29.74 -65.50 -23.04
CA PHE A 108 28.40 -65.10 -22.61
C PHE A 108 27.76 -64.23 -23.69
N SER A 109 26.46 -64.40 -23.88
CA SER A 109 25.60 -63.40 -24.52
C SER A 109 24.38 -63.16 -23.67
N PHE A 110 24.06 -61.90 -23.43
CA PHE A 110 22.97 -61.47 -22.57
C PHE A 110 22.43 -60.10 -22.96
N GLU A 111 21.18 -59.83 -22.57
CA GLU A 111 20.58 -58.50 -22.67
C GLU A 111 20.79 -57.77 -21.34
N ASN A 112 21.59 -56.71 -21.35
CA ASN A 112 21.78 -55.83 -20.21
C ASN A 112 20.78 -54.67 -20.24
N GLU A 113 20.23 -54.31 -19.07
CA GLU A 113 19.22 -53.26 -18.97
C GLU A 113 19.68 -51.86 -19.43
N PHE A 114 20.99 -51.57 -19.38
CA PHE A 114 21.56 -50.28 -19.77
C PHE A 114 22.19 -50.31 -21.17
N ASN A 115 22.85 -51.41 -21.51
CA ASN A 115 23.70 -51.51 -22.70
C ASN A 115 23.05 -52.30 -23.86
N GLY A 116 21.93 -52.98 -23.62
CA GLY A 116 21.30 -53.86 -24.61
C GLY A 116 22.06 -55.18 -24.78
N TRP A 117 22.05 -55.75 -25.99
CA TRP A 117 22.70 -57.03 -26.27
C TRP A 117 24.21 -56.91 -26.14
N THR A 118 24.78 -57.70 -25.24
CA THR A 118 26.18 -57.66 -24.86
C THR A 118 26.78 -59.06 -24.92
N GLU A 119 28.00 -59.16 -25.45
CA GLU A 119 28.82 -60.36 -25.37
C GLU A 119 30.05 -60.12 -24.52
N LEU A 120 30.48 -61.19 -23.86
CA LEU A 120 31.59 -61.16 -22.91
C LEU A 120 32.42 -62.43 -23.07
N LEU A 121 33.74 -62.28 -23.08
CA LEU A 121 34.71 -63.36 -22.91
C LEU A 121 35.34 -63.21 -21.53
N ALA A 122 35.31 -64.26 -20.72
CA ALA A 122 35.93 -64.28 -19.40
C ALA A 122 36.72 -65.57 -19.19
N SER A 123 37.82 -65.49 -18.44
CA SER A 123 38.63 -66.64 -18.06
C SER A 123 38.56 -66.86 -16.56
N ARG A 124 38.80 -68.11 -16.14
CA ARG A 124 38.80 -68.49 -14.72
C ARG A 124 40.23 -68.51 -14.19
N GLU A 125 40.54 -67.60 -13.26
CA GLU A 125 41.81 -67.54 -12.54
C GLU A 125 41.58 -68.03 -11.09
N GLY A 126 41.66 -69.35 -10.86
CA GLY A 126 41.37 -69.97 -9.57
C GLY A 126 39.88 -69.95 -9.22
N ASP A 127 39.53 -69.33 -8.09
CA ASP A 127 38.13 -69.15 -7.64
C ASP A 127 37.49 -67.85 -8.19
N MET A 128 38.22 -67.06 -8.98
CA MET A 128 37.73 -65.81 -9.54
C MET A 128 37.58 -65.89 -11.06
N MET A 129 36.56 -65.18 -11.57
CA MET A 129 36.36 -64.96 -12.99
C MET A 129 36.86 -63.56 -13.36
N LYS A 130 37.50 -63.45 -14.54
CA LYS A 130 38.06 -62.20 -15.04
C LYS A 130 37.65 -61.97 -16.48
N VAL A 131 37.15 -60.77 -16.77
CA VAL A 131 36.83 -60.35 -18.14
C VAL A 131 38.11 -60.25 -18.96
N MET A 132 38.15 -60.97 -20.08
CA MET A 132 39.25 -60.99 -21.04
C MET A 132 38.97 -60.07 -22.22
N ALA A 133 37.73 -60.06 -22.71
CA ALA A 133 37.31 -59.17 -23.79
C ALA A 133 35.80 -58.88 -23.74
N ASP A 134 35.44 -57.61 -23.93
CA ASP A 134 34.07 -57.11 -24.04
C ASP A 134 33.95 -56.08 -25.19
N LYS A 135 34.93 -55.18 -25.30
CA LYS A 135 34.99 -54.14 -26.34
C LYS A 135 34.87 -54.66 -27.77
N PRO A 136 35.57 -55.73 -28.20
CA PRO A 136 35.53 -56.18 -29.60
C PRO A 136 34.13 -56.57 -30.10
N PHE A 137 33.19 -56.87 -29.20
CA PHE A 137 31.83 -57.24 -29.54
C PHE A 137 30.91 -56.03 -29.74
N GLN A 138 31.25 -54.87 -29.18
CA GLN A 138 30.41 -53.66 -29.26
C GLN A 138 30.28 -53.11 -30.69
N ARG A 139 31.25 -53.39 -31.57
CA ARG A 139 31.19 -53.08 -33.02
C ARG A 139 30.29 -54.03 -33.82
N LEU A 140 29.66 -55.01 -33.18
CA LEU A 140 28.79 -55.95 -33.88
C LEU A 140 27.34 -55.43 -33.87
N SER A 141 26.46 -56.12 -34.58
CA SER A 141 25.02 -55.87 -34.53
C SER A 141 24.49 -56.04 -33.10
N ASN A 142 23.60 -55.15 -32.65
CA ASN A 142 23.00 -55.17 -31.31
C ASN A 142 21.85 -56.19 -31.26
N VAL A 143 22.19 -57.47 -31.42
CA VAL A 143 21.28 -58.63 -31.40
C VAL A 143 21.94 -59.74 -30.57
N SER A 144 21.17 -60.68 -30.03
CA SER A 144 21.71 -61.82 -29.28
C SER A 144 22.65 -62.67 -30.13
N VAL A 145 23.66 -63.25 -29.48
CA VAL A 145 24.30 -64.47 -29.96
C VAL A 145 23.50 -65.65 -29.44
N ASP A 146 22.93 -66.43 -30.37
CA ASP A 146 22.13 -67.58 -29.99
C ASP A 146 23.02 -68.81 -29.69
N VAL A 147 24.12 -68.97 -30.44
CA VAL A 147 25.03 -70.11 -30.32
C VAL A 147 26.48 -69.68 -30.50
N PHE A 148 27.35 -70.14 -29.61
CA PHE A 148 28.80 -70.15 -29.77
C PHE A 148 29.26 -71.57 -30.15
N PHE A 149 30.28 -71.67 -31.00
CA PHE A 149 30.86 -72.93 -31.44
C PHE A 149 32.39 -72.81 -31.51
N SER A 150 33.09 -73.64 -30.75
CA SER A 150 34.56 -73.69 -30.79
C SER A 150 35.03 -74.62 -31.91
N ASP A 151 35.80 -74.08 -32.85
CA ASP A 151 36.35 -74.84 -33.99
C ASP A 151 37.75 -75.38 -33.67
N THR A 152 38.62 -74.52 -33.13
CA THR A 152 39.96 -74.88 -32.66
C THR A 152 40.25 -74.21 -31.32
N ALA A 153 41.39 -74.53 -30.70
CA ALA A 153 41.88 -73.89 -29.46
C ALA A 153 41.59 -72.39 -29.42
N LEU A 154 41.94 -71.69 -30.51
CA LEU A 154 42.00 -70.22 -30.55
C LEU A 154 40.85 -69.57 -31.34
N GLY A 155 39.93 -70.35 -31.93
CA GLY A 155 38.91 -69.88 -32.87
C GLY A 155 37.48 -70.22 -32.44
N VAL A 156 36.67 -69.19 -32.18
CA VAL A 156 35.24 -69.34 -31.81
C VAL A 156 34.35 -68.71 -32.86
N TRP A 157 33.41 -69.50 -33.37
CA TRP A 157 32.35 -69.06 -34.26
C TRP A 157 31.10 -68.70 -33.47
N PHE A 158 30.41 -67.64 -33.87
CA PHE A 158 29.09 -67.32 -33.32
C PHE A 158 28.21 -66.60 -34.32
N GLY A 159 26.91 -66.90 -34.27
CA GLY A 159 25.90 -66.29 -35.14
C GLY A 159 25.18 -65.14 -34.44
N LYS A 160 24.99 -64.02 -35.14
CA LYS A 160 24.09 -62.92 -34.73
C LYS A 160 23.08 -62.67 -35.83
N SER A 161 21.81 -63.00 -35.61
CA SER A 161 20.73 -62.89 -36.60
C SER A 161 21.06 -63.59 -37.94
N ASN A 162 21.36 -62.83 -38.99
CA ASN A 162 21.68 -63.29 -40.34
C ASN A 162 23.19 -63.29 -40.65
N GLU A 163 24.04 -63.03 -39.66
CA GLU A 163 25.49 -62.92 -39.80
C GLU A 163 26.21 -64.01 -38.99
N LEU A 164 27.35 -64.47 -39.51
CA LEU A 164 28.23 -65.44 -38.84
C LEU A 164 29.60 -64.80 -38.63
N TYR A 165 30.07 -64.83 -37.39
CA TYR A 165 31.34 -64.23 -36.97
C TYR A 165 32.33 -65.32 -36.56
N HIS A 166 33.62 -65.05 -36.77
CA HIS A 166 34.73 -65.84 -36.24
C HIS A 166 35.61 -64.91 -35.40
N PHE A 167 35.90 -65.32 -34.17
CA PHE A 167 36.79 -64.63 -33.25
C PHE A 167 38.08 -65.41 -33.08
N ASP A 168 39.19 -64.76 -33.40
CA ASP A 168 40.55 -65.28 -33.23
C ASP A 168 41.17 -64.65 -31.97
N LYS A 169 41.52 -65.48 -30.99
CA LYS A 169 42.08 -65.03 -29.70
C LYS A 169 43.52 -64.55 -29.78
N GLU A 170 44.31 -64.96 -30.77
CA GLU A 170 45.70 -64.50 -30.91
C GLU A 170 45.78 -63.08 -31.49
N PHE A 171 44.72 -62.65 -32.16
CA PHE A 171 44.64 -61.33 -32.75
C PHE A 171 44.47 -60.26 -31.65
N THR A 172 45.60 -59.78 -31.15
CA THR A 172 45.65 -58.63 -30.25
C THR A 172 45.65 -57.34 -31.05
N ARG A 173 44.55 -56.61 -30.95
CA ARG A 173 44.45 -55.27 -31.52
C ARG A 173 44.87 -54.23 -30.48
N ASN A 174 45.62 -53.22 -30.93
CA ASN A 174 45.92 -52.07 -30.10
C ASN A 174 44.72 -51.10 -30.14
N ASP A 175 43.75 -51.32 -29.26
CA ASP A 175 42.42 -50.66 -29.30
C ASP A 175 42.43 -49.20 -28.83
N SER A 176 43.56 -48.69 -28.35
CA SER A 176 43.66 -47.35 -27.73
C SER A 176 44.28 -46.30 -28.66
N VAL A 177 43.78 -46.16 -29.89
CA VAL A 177 44.17 -45.03 -30.73
C VAL A 177 43.40 -43.79 -30.28
N SER A 178 44.10 -42.89 -29.57
CA SER A 178 43.54 -41.58 -29.21
C SER A 178 43.17 -40.82 -30.49
N PHE A 179 41.93 -40.34 -30.55
CA PHE A 179 41.41 -39.52 -31.63
C PHE A 179 41.00 -38.15 -31.10
N ARG A 180 40.77 -37.18 -32.00
CA ARG A 180 40.45 -35.80 -31.66
C ARG A 180 39.12 -35.39 -32.26
N ALA A 181 38.29 -34.69 -31.49
CA ALA A 181 37.12 -34.00 -32.04
C ALA A 181 37.57 -32.74 -32.79
N LEU A 182 37.09 -32.57 -34.01
CA LEU A 182 37.43 -31.47 -34.90
C LEU A 182 36.21 -30.60 -35.13
N ILE A 183 36.35 -29.30 -34.94
CA ILE A 183 35.36 -28.34 -35.43
C ILE A 183 35.65 -28.14 -36.92
N ARG A 184 34.69 -28.47 -37.78
CA ARG A 184 34.83 -28.46 -39.23
C ARG A 184 34.32 -27.18 -39.86
N SER A 185 33.26 -26.59 -39.30
CA SER A 185 32.80 -25.28 -39.72
C SER A 185 32.15 -24.52 -38.59
N VAL A 186 32.29 -23.19 -38.64
CA VAL A 186 31.53 -22.26 -37.81
C VAL A 186 30.81 -21.29 -38.74
N THR A 187 29.49 -21.28 -38.67
CA THR A 187 28.62 -20.46 -39.52
C THR A 187 27.75 -19.55 -38.67
N ILE A 188 27.46 -18.35 -39.17
CA ILE A 188 26.57 -17.37 -38.53
C ILE A 188 25.34 -17.12 -39.40
N ASP A 189 24.18 -16.96 -38.76
CA ASP A 189 22.87 -16.75 -39.41
C ASP A 189 22.60 -17.70 -40.59
N ASN A 190 23.10 -18.94 -40.49
CA ASN A 190 22.94 -20.04 -41.46
C ASN A 190 23.51 -19.80 -42.87
N ASP A 191 24.24 -18.71 -43.11
CA ASP A 191 24.72 -18.35 -44.46
C ASP A 191 26.23 -18.02 -44.50
N SER A 192 26.74 -17.28 -43.51
CA SER A 192 28.13 -16.80 -43.55
C SER A 192 29.09 -17.74 -42.81
N LEU A 193 30.17 -18.15 -43.47
CA LEU A 193 31.22 -19.01 -42.92
C LEU A 193 32.32 -18.19 -42.22
N LEU A 194 32.54 -18.42 -40.93
CA LEU A 194 33.61 -17.80 -40.14
C LEU A 194 34.87 -18.66 -40.04
N PHE A 195 34.71 -19.98 -40.04
CA PHE A 195 35.80 -20.93 -39.90
C PHE A 195 35.53 -22.17 -40.74
N SER A 196 36.56 -22.68 -41.43
CA SER A 196 36.47 -23.82 -42.35
C SER A 196 37.33 -25.02 -41.91
N GLY A 197 37.53 -25.19 -40.61
CA GLY A 197 38.05 -26.44 -40.05
C GLY A 197 39.56 -26.58 -39.98
N THR A 198 40.32 -25.50 -40.18
CA THR A 198 41.78 -25.49 -40.03
C THR A 198 42.24 -24.13 -39.54
N ASN A 199 42.99 -24.09 -38.44
CA ASN A 199 43.66 -22.86 -38.01
C ASN A 199 44.97 -22.75 -38.78
N PHE A 200 45.13 -21.66 -39.52
CA PHE A 200 46.36 -21.38 -40.27
C PHE A 200 46.76 -19.91 -40.16
N ARG A 201 48.06 -19.64 -40.27
CA ARG A 201 48.63 -18.30 -40.36
C ARG A 201 49.41 -18.21 -41.67
N VAL A 202 49.28 -17.08 -42.36
CA VAL A 202 50.08 -16.78 -43.54
C VAL A 202 51.08 -15.71 -43.16
N ASP A 203 52.37 -16.02 -43.28
CA ASP A 203 53.44 -15.06 -43.00
C ASP A 203 53.61 -14.08 -44.18
N GLU A 204 54.38 -12.99 -43.99
CA GLU A 204 54.61 -11.96 -45.01
C GLU A 204 55.19 -12.51 -46.34
N GLY A 205 55.85 -13.67 -46.29
CA GLY A 205 56.37 -14.39 -47.46
C GLY A 205 55.36 -15.35 -48.14
N GLY A 206 54.11 -15.40 -47.68
CA GLY A 206 53.06 -16.27 -48.24
C GLY A 206 53.06 -17.72 -47.73
N THR A 207 53.95 -18.07 -46.80
CA THR A 207 54.00 -19.42 -46.20
C THR A 207 52.83 -19.62 -45.24
N CYS A 208 52.07 -20.69 -45.44
CA CYS A 208 50.95 -21.09 -44.60
C CYS A 208 51.43 -22.06 -43.50
N THR A 209 51.31 -21.66 -42.23
CA THR A 209 51.60 -22.50 -41.06
C THR A 209 50.30 -22.95 -40.41
N ILE A 210 50.12 -24.25 -40.21
CA ILE A 210 48.91 -24.84 -39.62
C ILE A 210 49.17 -25.12 -38.14
N HIS A 211 48.18 -24.83 -37.29
CA HIS A 211 48.28 -25.10 -35.86
C HIS A 211 47.01 -25.80 -35.31
N PRO A 212 47.13 -26.73 -34.34
CA PRO A 212 45.96 -27.42 -33.79
C PRO A 212 45.01 -26.50 -33.00
N SER A 213 45.55 -25.48 -32.34
CA SER A 213 44.78 -24.48 -31.58
C SER A 213 44.73 -23.14 -32.30
N GLN A 214 43.66 -22.40 -32.04
CA GLN A 214 43.43 -21.05 -32.57
C GLN A 214 44.34 -20.03 -31.87
N TRP A 215 44.99 -19.15 -32.65
CA TRP A 215 45.72 -17.99 -32.10
C TRP A 215 44.77 -16.91 -31.61
N GLU A 216 45.21 -16.12 -30.63
CA GLU A 216 44.40 -15.03 -30.07
C GLU A 216 43.99 -13.99 -31.12
N GLU A 217 44.91 -13.64 -32.02
CA GLU A 217 44.68 -12.67 -33.10
C GLU A 217 43.66 -13.17 -34.14
N SER A 218 43.48 -14.50 -34.25
CA SER A 218 42.54 -15.13 -35.19
C SER A 218 41.15 -15.35 -34.59
N ARG A 219 40.89 -14.88 -33.35
CA ARG A 219 39.58 -14.98 -32.71
C ARG A 219 38.62 -13.96 -33.34
N PRO A 220 37.51 -14.37 -33.98
CA PRO A 220 36.62 -13.44 -34.64
C PRO A 220 35.85 -12.56 -33.64
N LEU A 221 35.69 -11.28 -34.00
CA LEU A 221 34.81 -10.33 -33.35
C LEU A 221 33.49 -10.27 -34.13
N ILE A 222 32.45 -10.88 -33.58
CA ILE A 222 31.14 -11.03 -34.23
C ILE A 222 30.23 -9.87 -33.79
N ARG A 223 29.59 -9.20 -34.76
CA ARG A 223 28.61 -8.13 -34.43
C ARG A 223 27.39 -8.74 -33.77
N TYR A 224 26.81 -8.04 -32.78
CA TYR A 224 25.65 -8.53 -31.99
C TYR A 224 24.46 -9.02 -32.83
N ARG A 225 24.24 -8.46 -34.02
CA ARG A 225 23.16 -8.91 -34.94
C ARG A 225 23.32 -10.37 -35.39
N TYR A 226 24.55 -10.88 -35.44
CA TYR A 226 24.89 -12.22 -35.93
C TYR A 226 25.18 -13.17 -34.76
N ASN A 227 24.36 -13.09 -33.71
CA ASN A 227 24.53 -13.87 -32.47
C ASN A 227 23.89 -15.26 -32.52
N ASN A 228 23.48 -15.71 -33.71
CA ASN A 228 23.13 -17.10 -33.98
C ASN A 228 24.31 -17.78 -34.65
N ILE A 229 24.85 -18.80 -33.99
CA ILE A 229 26.08 -19.47 -34.42
C ILE A 229 25.83 -20.97 -34.43
N GLN A 230 26.19 -21.60 -35.55
CA GLN A 230 26.16 -23.03 -35.74
C GLN A 230 27.59 -23.57 -35.82
N PHE A 231 27.83 -24.65 -35.08
CA PHE A 231 29.09 -25.39 -35.08
C PHE A 231 28.85 -26.75 -35.71
N ARG A 232 29.66 -27.13 -36.70
CA ARG A 232 29.68 -28.49 -37.24
C ARG A 232 30.97 -29.17 -36.85
N CYS A 233 30.88 -30.39 -36.37
CA CYS A 233 31.99 -31.15 -35.84
C CYS A 233 32.21 -32.43 -36.64
N ALA A 234 33.34 -33.08 -36.41
CA ALA A 234 33.64 -34.42 -36.91
C ALA A 234 34.68 -35.06 -36.00
N ALA A 235 34.75 -36.38 -35.98
CA ALA A 235 35.81 -37.13 -35.34
C ALA A 235 36.37 -38.10 -36.38
N PRO A 236 37.68 -38.07 -36.68
CA PRO A 236 38.29 -38.95 -37.68
C PRO A 236 38.48 -40.35 -37.08
N TYR A 237 37.38 -41.03 -36.84
CA TYR A 237 37.32 -42.39 -36.32
C TYR A 237 36.44 -43.22 -37.27
N PHE A 238 37.05 -44.09 -38.07
CA PHE A 238 36.39 -44.70 -39.22
C PHE A 238 35.63 -46.00 -38.90
N GLU A 239 35.74 -46.52 -37.67
CA GLU A 239 34.98 -47.70 -37.27
C GLU A 239 33.62 -47.31 -36.76
N GLN A 240 32.58 -47.81 -37.42
CA GLN A 240 31.20 -47.46 -37.10
C GLN A 240 31.00 -45.96 -36.94
N GLU A 241 31.38 -45.18 -37.96
CA GLU A 241 31.27 -43.71 -37.98
C GLU A 241 29.87 -43.21 -37.56
N GLU A 242 28.83 -43.96 -37.92
CA GLU A 242 27.43 -43.66 -37.60
C GLU A 242 27.09 -43.75 -36.10
N ARG A 243 27.95 -44.41 -35.28
CA ARG A 243 27.76 -44.56 -33.83
C ARG A 243 28.66 -43.64 -33.00
N ILE A 244 29.26 -42.63 -33.62
CA ILE A 244 30.01 -41.60 -32.89
C ILE A 244 29.03 -40.63 -32.27
N SER A 245 29.12 -40.47 -30.95
CA SER A 245 28.35 -39.46 -30.21
C SER A 245 29.23 -38.27 -29.83
N TYR A 246 28.63 -37.10 -29.69
CA TYR A 246 29.26 -35.83 -29.39
C TYR A 246 28.69 -35.22 -28.11
N SER A 247 29.54 -34.48 -27.40
CA SER A 247 29.17 -33.67 -26.24
C SER A 247 29.79 -32.28 -26.40
N TYR A 248 29.02 -31.26 -26.06
CA TYR A 248 29.34 -29.86 -26.32
C TYR A 248 29.35 -29.05 -25.02
N TRP A 249 30.21 -28.05 -24.94
CA TRP A 249 30.25 -27.12 -23.82
C TRP A 249 30.64 -25.72 -24.30
N LEU A 250 29.73 -24.75 -24.16
CA LEU A 250 30.02 -23.35 -24.46
C LEU A 250 30.44 -22.58 -23.21
N GLU A 251 31.74 -22.49 -22.98
CA GLU A 251 32.33 -21.69 -21.90
C GLU A 251 31.95 -20.21 -22.07
N GLY A 252 31.45 -19.59 -21.00
CA GLY A 252 30.87 -18.24 -21.00
C GLY A 252 29.35 -18.19 -21.18
N PHE A 253 28.70 -19.34 -21.45
CA PHE A 253 27.24 -19.46 -21.53
C PHE A 253 26.70 -20.64 -20.69
N GLU A 254 27.37 -21.79 -20.72
CA GLU A 254 26.99 -23.03 -20.02
C GLU A 254 28.00 -23.40 -18.91
N GLU A 255 27.53 -24.11 -17.87
CA GLU A 255 28.37 -24.51 -16.73
C GLU A 255 29.22 -25.76 -16.99
N GLY A 256 28.86 -26.60 -17.96
CA GLY A 256 29.60 -27.83 -18.26
C GLY A 256 29.13 -28.53 -19.54
N TRP A 257 29.61 -29.77 -19.71
CA TRP A 257 29.33 -30.62 -20.87
C TRP A 257 27.86 -31.02 -20.98
N SER A 258 27.33 -30.98 -22.20
CA SER A 258 26.02 -31.52 -22.53
C SER A 258 25.99 -33.05 -22.47
N ASP A 259 24.79 -33.60 -22.41
CA ASP A 259 24.57 -35.03 -22.67
C ASP A 259 25.11 -35.44 -24.05
N TRP A 260 25.43 -36.72 -24.18
CA TRP A 260 25.92 -37.31 -25.42
C TRP A 260 24.80 -37.39 -26.46
N SER A 261 25.12 -36.99 -27.70
CA SER A 261 24.16 -36.97 -28.80
C SER A 261 24.86 -37.28 -30.12
N ASP A 262 24.17 -37.98 -31.02
CA ASP A 262 24.68 -38.27 -32.38
C ASP A 262 24.61 -37.02 -33.30
N ALA A 263 24.16 -35.89 -32.78
CA ALA A 263 24.11 -34.63 -33.52
C ALA A 263 25.52 -34.11 -33.81
N VAL A 264 25.87 -34.12 -35.11
CA VAL A 264 27.16 -33.64 -35.66
C VAL A 264 27.27 -32.10 -35.66
N HIS A 265 26.19 -31.40 -35.31
CA HIS A 265 26.17 -29.95 -35.21
C HIS A 265 25.50 -29.49 -33.91
N LYS A 266 25.85 -28.28 -33.48
CA LYS A 266 25.26 -27.61 -32.33
C LYS A 266 24.94 -26.17 -32.70
N ASP A 267 23.70 -25.77 -32.45
CA ASP A 267 23.19 -24.43 -32.71
C ASP A 267 23.03 -23.64 -31.40
N TYR A 268 23.53 -22.41 -31.39
CA TYR A 268 23.28 -21.45 -30.33
C TYR A 268 22.58 -20.23 -30.93
N THR A 269 21.44 -19.86 -30.36
CA THR A 269 20.64 -18.71 -30.81
C THR A 269 20.64 -17.60 -29.77
N ASN A 270 20.60 -16.35 -30.23
CA ASN A 270 20.50 -15.16 -29.36
C ASN A 270 21.59 -15.06 -28.28
N LEU A 271 22.83 -15.42 -28.60
CA LEU A 271 23.91 -15.33 -27.63
C LEU A 271 24.11 -13.87 -27.15
N PRO A 272 24.28 -13.64 -25.83
CA PRO A 272 24.62 -12.33 -25.30
C PRO A 272 25.96 -11.78 -25.82
N PHE A 273 26.25 -10.51 -25.54
CA PHE A 273 27.58 -9.98 -25.80
C PHE A 273 28.57 -10.54 -24.77
N GLY A 274 29.74 -10.98 -25.19
CA GLY A 274 30.66 -11.70 -24.33
C GLY A 274 31.75 -12.43 -25.11
N ALA A 275 32.74 -12.93 -24.38
CA ALA A 275 33.76 -13.84 -24.92
C ALA A 275 33.33 -15.28 -24.64
N TYR A 276 33.47 -16.15 -25.64
CA TYR A 276 33.01 -17.53 -25.59
C TYR A 276 34.09 -18.48 -26.11
N VAL A 277 34.12 -19.69 -25.56
CA VAL A 277 34.92 -20.81 -26.09
C VAL A 277 34.02 -22.04 -26.19
N ILE A 278 33.78 -22.53 -27.40
CA ILE A 278 33.10 -23.81 -27.58
C ILE A 278 34.13 -24.92 -27.43
N HIS A 279 33.79 -25.94 -26.65
CA HIS A 279 34.51 -27.20 -26.53
C HIS A 279 33.63 -28.32 -27.07
N VAL A 280 34.22 -29.20 -27.88
CA VAL A 280 33.55 -30.41 -28.39
C VAL A 280 34.42 -31.62 -28.12
N ARG A 281 33.80 -32.69 -27.62
CA ARG A 281 34.41 -34.02 -27.52
C ARG A 281 33.50 -35.05 -28.16
N ALA A 282 34.11 -36.13 -28.65
CA ALA A 282 33.43 -37.24 -29.29
C ALA A 282 33.71 -38.53 -28.50
N ARG A 283 32.80 -39.49 -28.59
CA ARG A 283 32.91 -40.82 -28.00
C ARG A 283 32.66 -41.86 -29.08
N ASN A 284 33.56 -42.83 -29.21
CA ASN A 284 33.45 -43.91 -30.18
C ASN A 284 32.52 -45.04 -29.68
N VAL A 285 32.32 -46.06 -30.51
CA VAL A 285 31.50 -47.24 -30.17
C VAL A 285 32.01 -48.00 -28.93
N TYR A 286 33.31 -47.92 -28.62
CA TYR A 286 33.93 -48.60 -27.47
C TYR A 286 33.90 -47.77 -26.18
N GLY A 287 33.29 -46.58 -26.22
CA GLY A 287 33.21 -45.66 -25.08
C GLY A 287 34.43 -44.79 -24.85
N ASP A 288 35.46 -44.86 -25.69
CA ASP A 288 36.66 -44.03 -25.56
C ASP A 288 36.37 -42.58 -25.97
N GLU A 289 36.79 -41.63 -25.13
CA GLU A 289 36.60 -40.21 -25.37
C GLU A 289 37.76 -39.58 -26.14
N SER A 290 37.43 -38.69 -27.07
CA SER A 290 38.40 -37.95 -27.88
C SER A 290 39.07 -36.83 -27.08
N ILE A 291 40.26 -36.42 -27.51
CA ILE A 291 40.84 -35.13 -27.12
C ILE A 291 39.88 -34.00 -27.61
N PRO A 292 39.43 -33.09 -26.73
CA PRO A 292 38.50 -32.04 -27.14
C PRO A 292 39.07 -31.09 -28.20
N GLY A 293 38.21 -30.68 -29.13
CA GLY A 293 38.44 -29.56 -30.03
C GLY A 293 37.83 -28.29 -29.45
N SER A 294 38.49 -27.14 -29.63
CA SER A 294 38.00 -25.87 -29.10
C SER A 294 38.07 -24.74 -30.13
N TYR A 295 37.12 -23.80 -30.04
CA TYR A 295 37.09 -22.59 -30.88
C TYR A 295 36.58 -21.40 -30.08
N ALA A 296 37.32 -20.29 -30.10
CA ALA A 296 37.03 -19.08 -29.33
C ALA A 296 36.52 -17.95 -30.24
N PHE A 297 35.55 -17.19 -29.75
CA PHE A 297 34.96 -16.05 -30.44
C PHE A 297 34.40 -15.03 -29.44
N THR A 298 34.19 -13.79 -29.89
CA THR A 298 33.61 -12.73 -29.04
C THR A 298 32.45 -12.06 -29.75
N ILE A 299 31.31 -11.95 -29.07
CA ILE A 299 30.15 -11.20 -29.53
C ILE A 299 30.25 -9.77 -29.00
N LEU A 300 30.33 -8.81 -29.93
CA LEU A 300 30.43 -7.38 -29.63
C LEU A 300 29.15 -6.85 -28.98
N ARG A 301 29.30 -5.78 -28.18
CA ARG A 301 28.17 -5.08 -27.58
C ARG A 301 27.24 -4.50 -28.67
N PRO A 302 25.90 -4.58 -28.50
CA PRO A 302 24.97 -3.95 -29.43
C PRO A 302 25.13 -2.43 -29.45
N TRP A 303 24.86 -1.81 -30.60
CA TRP A 303 25.03 -0.36 -30.79
C TRP A 303 24.16 0.47 -29.81
N TYR A 304 22.97 0.01 -29.47
CA TYR A 304 22.06 0.68 -28.52
C TYR A 304 22.54 0.60 -27.06
N ALA A 305 23.48 -0.28 -26.76
CA ALA A 305 24.10 -0.42 -25.43
C ALA A 305 25.50 0.24 -25.37
N THR A 306 25.85 1.07 -26.36
CA THR A 306 27.11 1.82 -26.37
C THR A 306 27.01 3.13 -25.59
N ILE A 307 28.14 3.63 -25.09
CA ILE A 307 28.19 4.91 -24.35
C ILE A 307 27.57 6.07 -25.16
N PRO A 308 27.85 6.24 -26.48
CA PRO A 308 27.20 7.29 -27.28
C PRO A 308 25.68 7.14 -27.37
N ALA A 309 25.16 5.91 -27.48
CA ALA A 309 23.71 5.66 -27.50
C ALA A 309 23.05 6.02 -26.17
N ILE A 310 23.70 5.67 -25.04
CA ILE A 310 23.24 6.05 -23.70
C ILE A 310 23.19 7.58 -23.55
N ILE A 311 24.22 8.28 -24.00
CA ILE A 311 24.24 9.76 -24.01
C ILE A 311 23.10 10.31 -24.87
N ALA A 312 22.84 9.74 -26.06
CA ALA A 312 21.74 10.16 -26.92
C ALA A 312 20.36 9.97 -26.24
N TYR A 313 20.17 8.87 -25.50
CA TYR A 313 18.94 8.65 -24.71
C TYR A 313 18.77 9.68 -23.59
N LEU A 314 19.85 10.07 -22.91
CA LEU A 314 19.81 11.12 -21.89
C LEU A 314 19.48 12.49 -22.48
N VAL A 315 20.01 12.82 -23.65
CA VAL A 315 19.68 14.08 -24.34
C VAL A 315 18.23 14.08 -24.81
N LEU A 316 17.76 12.97 -25.39
CA LEU A 316 16.38 12.83 -25.83
C LEU A 316 15.40 12.91 -24.65
N SER A 317 15.70 12.26 -23.52
CA SER A 317 14.86 12.33 -22.33
C SER A 317 14.82 13.74 -21.74
N ALA A 318 15.95 14.44 -21.68
CA ALA A 318 16.00 15.84 -21.26
C ALA A 318 15.18 16.76 -22.19
N LEU A 319 15.23 16.52 -23.51
CA LEU A 319 14.42 17.25 -24.49
C LEU A 319 12.92 17.00 -24.30
N VAL A 320 12.51 15.75 -24.05
CA VAL A 320 11.12 15.38 -23.76
C VAL A 320 10.65 16.06 -22.48
N VAL A 321 11.44 16.00 -21.41
CA VAL A 321 11.14 16.70 -20.14
C VAL A 321 11.01 18.20 -20.36
N TYR A 322 11.94 18.81 -21.11
CA TYR A 322 11.86 20.22 -21.49
C TYR A 322 10.58 20.54 -22.27
N LEU A 323 10.19 19.70 -23.24
CA LEU A 323 8.96 19.88 -24.02
C LEU A 323 7.71 19.78 -23.14
N ILE A 324 7.67 18.80 -22.22
CA ILE A 324 6.57 18.63 -21.25
C ILE A 324 6.47 19.87 -20.37
N ILE A 325 7.58 20.34 -19.79
CA ILE A 325 7.61 21.56 -18.98
C ILE A 325 7.11 22.76 -19.79
N LYS A 326 7.53 22.89 -21.05
CA LYS A 326 7.11 23.98 -21.93
C LYS A 326 5.63 23.93 -22.31
N LEU A 327 5.07 22.74 -22.53
CA LEU A 327 3.64 22.57 -22.80
C LEU A 327 2.81 22.80 -21.52
N TYR A 328 3.29 22.34 -20.37
CA TYR A 328 2.65 22.52 -19.08
C TYR A 328 2.61 24.00 -18.66
N THR A 329 3.74 24.71 -18.77
CA THR A 329 3.80 26.16 -18.51
C THR A 329 2.90 26.97 -19.44
N ARG A 330 2.75 26.56 -20.71
CA ARG A 330 1.77 27.17 -21.62
C ARG A 330 0.33 26.96 -21.16
N ARG A 331 -0.04 25.74 -20.74
CA ARG A 331 -1.38 25.44 -20.20
C ARG A 331 -1.66 26.24 -18.93
N LEU A 332 -0.73 26.24 -17.97
CA LEU A 332 -0.81 27.01 -16.73
C LEU A 332 -1.06 28.50 -16.98
N LYS A 333 -0.36 29.09 -17.96
CA LYS A 333 -0.53 30.50 -18.30
C LYS A 333 -1.94 30.80 -18.84
N GLN A 334 -2.49 29.91 -19.66
CA GLN A 334 -3.86 30.06 -20.19
C GLN A 334 -4.92 29.92 -19.10
N GLU A 335 -4.69 29.01 -18.15
CA GLU A 335 -5.59 28.78 -17.02
C GLU A 335 -5.57 29.95 -16.03
N ASN A 336 -4.39 30.51 -15.74
CA ASN A 336 -4.28 31.73 -14.93
C ASN A 336 -5.03 32.92 -15.55
N ILE A 337 -4.90 33.15 -16.86
CA ILE A 337 -5.64 34.24 -17.54
C ILE A 337 -7.15 34.03 -17.43
N ARG A 338 -7.63 32.78 -17.56
CA ARG A 338 -9.05 32.45 -17.40
C ARG A 338 -9.53 32.67 -15.96
N LEU A 339 -8.73 32.24 -14.98
CA LEU A 339 -9.03 32.41 -13.55
C LEU A 339 -9.07 33.89 -13.17
N GLU A 340 -8.12 34.70 -13.63
CA GLU A 340 -8.09 36.14 -13.41
C GLU A 340 -9.36 36.82 -13.93
N GLY A 341 -9.85 36.43 -15.12
CA GLY A 341 -11.11 36.94 -15.66
C GLY A 341 -12.33 36.61 -14.79
N ILE A 342 -12.43 35.37 -14.32
CA ILE A 342 -13.53 34.92 -13.44
C ILE A 342 -13.47 35.64 -12.09
N ILE A 343 -12.27 35.78 -11.52
CA ILE A 343 -12.09 36.49 -10.24
C ILE A 343 -12.52 37.95 -10.38
N GLN A 344 -12.14 38.63 -11.46
CA GLN A 344 -12.57 40.02 -11.69
C GLN A 344 -14.09 40.14 -11.83
N GLU A 345 -14.72 39.25 -12.59
CA GLU A 345 -16.18 39.24 -12.75
C GLU A 345 -16.90 39.03 -11.41
N ARG A 346 -16.50 38.00 -10.65
CA ARG A 346 -17.06 37.72 -9.33
C ARG A 346 -16.81 38.84 -8.32
N THR A 347 -15.64 39.46 -8.37
CA THR A 347 -15.30 40.58 -7.48
C THR A 347 -16.17 41.80 -7.78
N ALA A 348 -16.43 42.09 -9.06
CA ALA A 348 -17.31 43.19 -9.47
C ALA A 348 -18.77 42.92 -9.05
N GLU A 349 -19.26 41.69 -9.22
CA GLU A 349 -20.61 41.28 -8.84
C GLU A 349 -20.83 41.40 -7.31
N ILE A 350 -19.90 40.88 -6.51
CA ILE A 350 -19.95 40.97 -5.04
C ILE A 350 -19.92 42.42 -4.57
N ARG A 351 -19.08 43.27 -5.18
CA ARG A 351 -18.97 44.68 -4.81
C ARG A 351 -20.28 45.42 -5.02
N LYS A 352 -20.96 45.15 -6.14
CA LYS A 352 -22.27 45.73 -6.46
C LYS A 352 -23.34 45.28 -5.45
N GLN A 353 -23.38 43.99 -5.10
CA GLN A 353 -24.33 43.48 -4.09
C GLN A 353 -24.08 44.09 -2.70
N LYS A 354 -22.81 44.32 -2.33
CA LYS A 354 -22.46 44.94 -1.06
C LYS A 354 -22.90 46.41 -0.99
N GLU A 355 -22.74 47.16 -2.08
CA GLU A 355 -23.20 48.56 -2.18
C GLU A 355 -24.73 48.63 -2.05
N GLU A 356 -25.49 47.83 -2.79
CA GLU A 356 -26.97 47.79 -2.71
C GLU A 356 -27.49 47.42 -1.30
N LEU A 357 -26.81 46.50 -0.62
CA LEU A 357 -27.18 46.12 0.75
C LEU A 357 -26.90 47.25 1.75
N THR A 358 -25.77 47.95 1.59
CA THR A 358 -25.37 49.04 2.49
C THR A 358 -26.33 50.21 2.39
N ASP A 359 -26.73 50.59 1.18
CA ASP A 359 -27.73 51.65 0.94
C ASP A 359 -29.08 51.34 1.61
N SER A 360 -29.49 50.06 1.58
CA SER A 360 -30.74 49.60 2.19
C SER A 360 -30.70 49.68 3.72
N ILE A 361 -29.56 49.38 4.34
CA ILE A 361 -29.39 49.43 5.79
C ILE A 361 -29.23 50.89 6.26
N GLU A 362 -28.54 51.75 5.50
CA GLU A 362 -28.50 53.19 5.79
C GLU A 362 -29.89 53.82 5.80
N TYR A 363 -30.77 53.42 4.88
CA TYR A 363 -32.16 53.85 4.89
C TYR A 363 -32.89 53.42 6.18
N ALA A 364 -32.71 52.17 6.62
CA ALA A 364 -33.29 51.68 7.87
C ALA A 364 -32.79 52.47 9.10
N SER A 365 -31.50 52.85 9.12
CA SER A 365 -30.94 53.71 10.19
C SER A 365 -31.57 55.08 10.27
N ARG A 366 -31.86 55.70 9.12
CA ARG A 366 -32.58 56.98 9.08
C ARG A 366 -33.98 56.86 9.70
N ILE A 367 -34.68 55.76 9.44
CA ILE A 367 -36.00 55.49 10.04
C ILE A 367 -35.86 55.30 11.56
N GLN A 368 -34.94 54.42 11.99
CA GLN A 368 -34.75 54.15 13.42
C GLN A 368 -34.41 55.40 14.22
N ARG A 369 -33.48 56.23 13.72
CA ARG A 369 -33.10 57.50 14.37
C ARG A 369 -34.25 58.51 14.42
N ALA A 370 -35.18 58.47 13.48
CA ALA A 370 -36.34 59.35 13.49
C ALA A 370 -37.40 58.96 14.54
N LEU A 371 -37.37 57.70 15.01
CA LEU A 371 -38.27 57.19 16.06
C LEU A 371 -37.71 57.38 17.48
N LEU A 372 -36.39 57.54 17.64
CA LEU A 372 -35.79 57.83 18.94
C LEU A 372 -36.26 59.21 19.44
N PRO A 373 -36.62 59.33 20.73
CA PRO A 373 -37.12 60.58 21.28
C PRO A 373 -36.02 61.65 21.31
N GLN A 374 -36.40 62.91 21.11
CA GLN A 374 -35.49 64.05 21.29
C GLN A 374 -35.43 64.44 22.78
N ASP A 375 -34.26 64.92 23.23
CA ASP A 375 -33.98 65.32 24.63
C ASP A 375 -34.92 66.39 25.20
N ARG A 376 -35.72 67.03 24.35
CA ARG A 376 -36.70 68.08 24.70
C ARG A 376 -37.59 67.70 25.88
N LEU A 377 -38.07 66.46 25.98
CA LEU A 377 -38.94 66.04 27.09
C LEU A 377 -38.22 66.11 28.45
N MET A 378 -36.92 65.84 28.51
CA MET A 378 -36.15 65.94 29.75
C MET A 378 -35.75 67.40 30.03
N GLU A 379 -35.42 68.17 28.99
CA GLU A 379 -35.12 69.61 29.11
C GLU A 379 -36.34 70.40 29.61
N ASP A 380 -37.53 70.16 29.05
CA ASP A 380 -38.79 70.82 29.41
C ASP A 380 -39.19 70.53 30.86
N ASN A 381 -38.82 69.36 31.39
CA ASN A 381 -39.08 68.94 32.77
C ASN A 381 -37.90 69.25 33.73
N ASN A 382 -36.89 70.00 33.27
CA ASN A 382 -35.72 70.40 34.05
C ASN A 382 -34.94 69.22 34.69
N ILE A 383 -34.90 68.07 34.01
CA ILE A 383 -34.14 66.90 34.42
C ILE A 383 -32.73 67.00 33.85
N GLU A 384 -31.73 67.00 34.73
CA GLU A 384 -30.35 66.85 34.29
C GLU A 384 -30.14 65.43 33.77
N HIS A 385 -29.52 65.30 32.59
CA HIS A 385 -29.33 64.01 31.97
C HIS A 385 -28.11 63.95 31.04
N PHE A 386 -27.73 62.72 30.68
CA PHE A 386 -26.95 62.40 29.49
C PHE A 386 -27.47 61.10 28.87
N ILE A 387 -27.25 60.93 27.57
CA ILE A 387 -27.53 59.69 26.83
C ILE A 387 -26.29 59.32 26.03
N LEU A 388 -25.66 58.20 26.40
CA LEU A 388 -24.63 57.56 25.60
C LEU A 388 -25.31 56.45 24.79
N PHE A 389 -25.49 56.68 23.49
CA PHE A 389 -26.10 55.71 22.58
C PHE A 389 -25.17 55.44 21.40
N ARG A 390 -24.66 54.21 21.31
CA ARG A 390 -23.66 53.83 20.32
C ARG A 390 -24.03 52.46 19.72
N PRO A 391 -24.68 52.45 18.55
CA PRO A 391 -24.94 51.22 17.81
C PRO A 391 -23.64 50.52 17.41
N ARG A 392 -23.62 49.20 17.39
CA ARG A 392 -22.50 48.39 16.91
C ARG A 392 -22.40 48.40 15.39
N ASP A 393 -23.54 48.23 14.74
CA ASP A 393 -23.70 48.24 13.28
C ASP A 393 -24.38 49.56 12.84
N ILE A 394 -24.81 49.66 11.58
CA ILE A 394 -25.50 50.86 11.05
C ILE A 394 -26.84 51.12 11.78
N VAL A 395 -27.45 50.09 12.36
CA VAL A 395 -28.68 50.10 13.14
C VAL A 395 -28.51 49.30 14.44
N SER A 396 -29.29 49.64 15.47
CA SER A 396 -29.13 49.14 16.85
C SER A 396 -30.26 48.21 17.26
N GLY A 397 -30.01 47.18 18.07
CA GLY A 397 -31.02 46.49 18.88
C GLY A 397 -31.43 47.30 20.11
N ASP A 398 -30.49 48.05 20.68
CA ASP A 398 -30.79 48.95 21.79
C ASP A 398 -31.64 50.13 21.35
N PHE A 399 -32.54 50.57 22.24
CA PHE A 399 -33.23 51.84 22.11
C PHE A 399 -33.55 52.45 23.47
N TYR A 400 -33.77 53.76 23.46
CA TYR A 400 -34.35 54.46 24.58
C TYR A 400 -35.68 55.08 24.16
N TRP A 401 -36.59 55.21 25.13
CA TRP A 401 -37.90 55.79 24.91
C TRP A 401 -38.26 56.73 26.06
N MET A 402 -39.00 57.79 25.76
CA MET A 402 -39.43 58.78 26.74
C MET A 402 -40.88 59.18 26.46
N GLY A 403 -41.67 59.30 27.50
CA GLY A 403 -43.03 59.80 27.42
C GLY A 403 -43.42 60.55 28.68
N SER A 404 -44.41 61.42 28.59
CA SER A 404 -44.95 62.14 29.73
C SER A 404 -46.46 61.96 29.81
N ARG A 405 -46.96 61.59 30.99
CA ARG A 405 -48.38 61.40 31.28
C ARG A 405 -48.66 61.65 32.75
N ASP A 406 -49.74 62.34 33.08
CA ASP A 406 -50.18 62.63 34.46
C ASP A 406 -49.06 63.15 35.38
N HIS A 407 -48.30 64.14 34.91
CA HIS A 407 -47.16 64.75 35.63
C HIS A 407 -45.99 63.80 35.95
N LYS A 408 -46.02 62.60 35.34
CA LYS A 408 -44.93 61.63 35.40
C LYS A 408 -44.16 61.62 34.10
N LEU A 409 -42.83 61.61 34.22
CA LEU A 409 -41.91 61.43 33.12
C LEU A 409 -41.43 59.97 33.13
N LEU A 410 -41.77 59.23 32.08
CA LEU A 410 -41.41 57.83 31.92
C LEU A 410 -40.22 57.71 30.98
N ILE A 411 -39.20 56.96 31.39
CA ILE A 411 -37.95 56.81 30.68
C ILE A 411 -37.61 55.32 30.64
N VAL A 412 -37.25 54.84 29.46
CA VAL A 412 -36.94 53.45 29.18
C VAL A 412 -35.57 53.37 28.52
N ALA A 413 -34.76 52.42 28.98
CA ALA A 413 -33.60 51.90 28.24
C ALA A 413 -33.84 50.42 28.00
N ALA A 414 -33.76 49.99 26.74
CA ALA A 414 -34.08 48.63 26.33
C ALA A 414 -32.98 48.08 25.42
N ASP A 415 -32.76 46.78 25.57
CA ASP A 415 -31.82 45.94 24.87
C ASP A 415 -32.60 44.80 24.23
N CYS A 416 -32.73 44.83 22.90
CA CYS A 416 -33.50 43.85 22.17
C CYS A 416 -32.63 42.64 21.78
N THR A 417 -33.24 41.47 21.71
CA THR A 417 -32.55 40.27 21.23
C THR A 417 -31.98 40.45 19.83
N GLY A 418 -30.65 40.36 19.72
CA GLY A 418 -29.90 40.49 18.47
C GLY A 418 -29.54 41.93 18.13
N HIS A 419 -28.46 42.09 17.37
CA HIS A 419 -27.92 43.39 16.93
C HIS A 419 -28.17 43.62 15.43
N GLY A 420 -27.93 44.83 14.93
CA GLY A 420 -28.08 45.12 13.49
C GLY A 420 -29.54 45.03 13.03
N VAL A 421 -29.78 44.64 11.78
CA VAL A 421 -31.11 44.75 11.14
C VAL A 421 -32.24 44.04 11.91
N PRO A 422 -32.10 42.77 12.36
CA PRO A 422 -33.14 42.11 13.15
C PRO A 422 -33.41 42.80 14.50
N GLY A 423 -32.36 43.22 15.20
CA GLY A 423 -32.47 43.97 16.45
C GLY A 423 -33.23 45.29 16.26
N ALA A 424 -32.91 46.03 15.20
CA ALA A 424 -33.55 47.30 14.90
C ALA A 424 -35.06 47.19 14.65
N PHE A 425 -35.54 46.09 14.06
CA PHE A 425 -36.98 45.83 13.95
C PHE A 425 -37.64 45.63 15.32
N MET A 426 -36.97 44.91 16.23
CA MET A 426 -37.45 44.73 17.61
C MET A 426 -37.49 46.05 18.37
N SER A 427 -36.49 46.91 18.19
CA SER A 427 -36.47 48.24 18.79
C SER A 427 -37.63 49.12 18.32
N MET A 428 -37.90 49.12 17.00
CA MET A 428 -39.03 49.87 16.43
C MET A 428 -40.39 49.37 16.95
N LEU A 429 -40.56 48.05 17.09
CA LEU A 429 -41.76 47.47 17.69
C LEU A 429 -41.90 47.88 19.16
N GLY A 430 -40.81 47.80 19.94
CA GLY A 430 -40.77 48.22 21.34
C GLY A 430 -41.18 49.68 21.52
N MET A 431 -40.58 50.60 20.77
CA MET A 431 -40.94 52.03 20.77
C MET A 431 -42.40 52.25 20.40
N THR A 432 -42.89 51.59 19.35
CA THR A 432 -44.29 51.75 18.89
C THR A 432 -45.29 51.24 19.93
N PHE A 433 -45.00 50.11 20.58
CA PHE A 433 -45.86 49.57 21.63
C PHE A 433 -45.83 50.43 22.90
N LEU A 434 -44.68 50.99 23.28
CA LEU A 434 -44.59 51.93 24.40
C LEU A 434 -45.40 53.20 24.13
N ASP A 435 -45.31 53.77 22.92
CA ASP A 435 -46.16 54.89 22.49
C ASP A 435 -47.64 54.52 22.61
N GLU A 436 -48.03 53.35 22.11
CA GLU A 436 -49.42 52.90 22.20
C GLU A 436 -49.89 52.69 23.65
N ILE A 437 -49.10 52.02 24.47
CA ILE A 437 -49.45 51.69 25.85
C ILE A 437 -49.56 52.97 26.70
N VAL A 438 -48.55 53.85 26.64
CA VAL A 438 -48.49 55.01 27.53
C VAL A 438 -49.34 56.19 27.03
N ILE A 439 -49.45 56.39 25.71
CA ILE A 439 -50.19 57.53 25.15
C ILE A 439 -51.69 57.20 25.02
N LYS A 440 -52.05 55.96 24.64
CA LYS A 440 -53.46 55.59 24.40
C LYS A 440 -54.14 54.92 25.59
N SER A 441 -53.40 54.30 26.50
CA SER A 441 -53.94 53.66 27.70
C SER A 441 -53.56 54.51 28.91
N ASP A 442 -54.51 54.88 29.78
CA ASP A 442 -54.23 55.72 30.97
C ASP A 442 -53.50 54.93 32.08
N ILE A 443 -52.33 54.37 31.76
CA ILE A 443 -51.53 53.53 32.66
C ILE A 443 -50.19 54.21 32.88
N THR A 444 -49.92 54.56 34.13
CA THR A 444 -48.65 55.19 34.55
C THR A 444 -47.79 54.31 35.45
N ASP A 445 -48.27 53.09 35.77
CA ASP A 445 -47.55 52.15 36.64
C ASP A 445 -46.53 51.34 35.82
N THR A 446 -45.25 51.41 36.19
CA THR A 446 -44.16 50.82 35.40
C THR A 446 -44.32 49.32 35.19
N GLY A 447 -44.71 48.55 36.21
CA GLY A 447 -44.89 47.10 36.12
C GLY A 447 -46.03 46.72 35.17
N LYS A 448 -47.18 47.41 35.27
CA LYS A 448 -48.32 47.19 34.35
C LYS A 448 -47.97 47.53 32.89
N ILE A 449 -47.15 48.55 32.67
CA ILE A 449 -46.69 48.91 31.31
C ILE A 449 -45.81 47.79 30.75
N LEU A 450 -44.88 47.24 31.55
CA LEU A 450 -44.05 46.11 31.13
C LEU A 450 -44.86 44.84 30.86
N ASP A 451 -45.90 44.57 31.67
CA ASP A 451 -46.82 43.44 31.43
C ASP A 451 -47.54 43.58 30.08
N GLN A 452 -48.08 44.76 29.78
CA GLN A 452 -48.73 45.01 28.48
C GLN A 452 -47.75 44.96 27.32
N LEU A 453 -46.55 45.52 27.50
CA LEU A 453 -45.51 45.48 26.48
C LEU A 453 -45.13 44.04 26.16
N ARG A 454 -44.95 43.18 27.17
CA ARG A 454 -44.72 41.75 26.99
C ARG A 454 -45.83 41.10 26.18
N GLN A 455 -47.10 41.36 26.52
CA GLN A 455 -48.24 40.77 25.79
C GLN A 455 -48.32 41.25 24.34
N HIS A 456 -48.03 42.52 24.07
CA HIS A 456 -47.98 43.09 22.72
C HIS A 456 -46.87 42.44 21.89
N VAL A 457 -45.69 42.24 22.47
CA VAL A 457 -44.55 41.55 21.82
C VAL A 457 -44.90 40.10 21.51
N ILE A 458 -45.38 39.32 22.48
CA ILE A 458 -45.74 37.91 22.32
C ILE A 458 -46.81 37.73 21.22
N THR A 459 -47.84 38.58 21.24
CA THR A 459 -48.95 38.52 20.27
C THR A 459 -48.48 38.90 18.87
N SER A 460 -47.70 39.96 18.74
CA SER A 460 -47.26 40.49 17.44
C SER A 460 -46.27 39.56 16.73
N LEU A 461 -45.40 38.89 17.50
CA LEU A 461 -44.46 37.91 16.98
C LEU A 461 -45.07 36.50 16.83
N LYS A 462 -46.37 36.33 17.14
CA LYS A 462 -47.09 35.05 17.10
C LYS A 462 -46.36 33.94 17.87
N GLN A 463 -45.77 34.30 19.00
CA GLN A 463 -45.06 33.36 19.87
C GLN A 463 -46.03 32.42 20.61
N SER A 464 -47.34 32.71 20.59
CA SER A 464 -48.40 31.85 21.14
C SER A 464 -48.90 30.82 20.11
N GLY A 465 -48.56 29.54 20.31
CA GLY A 465 -49.14 28.42 19.54
C GLY A 465 -48.17 27.30 19.10
N LYS A 466 -46.87 27.44 19.33
CA LYS A 466 -45.84 26.39 19.11
C LYS A 466 -45.31 25.88 20.45
N SER A 467 -44.73 24.67 20.49
CA SER A 467 -43.99 24.25 21.69
C SER A 467 -42.88 25.27 21.99
N MET A 468 -42.55 25.48 23.28
CA MET A 468 -41.51 26.44 23.70
C MET A 468 -40.14 26.17 23.05
N GLU A 469 -39.92 24.96 22.51
CA GLU A 469 -38.74 24.55 21.75
C GLU A 469 -38.76 25.00 20.28
N GLU A 470 -39.92 25.30 19.70
CA GLU A 470 -40.11 25.67 18.28
C GLU A 470 -40.36 27.17 18.04
N SER A 471 -40.56 27.97 19.10
CA SER A 471 -40.75 29.43 19.02
C SER A 471 -39.42 30.19 19.06
N THR A 472 -39.25 31.21 18.21
CA THR A 472 -38.11 32.13 18.31
C THR A 472 -38.24 32.93 19.61
N LYS A 473 -37.19 32.89 20.44
CA LYS A 473 -37.14 33.55 21.76
C LYS A 473 -36.74 35.03 21.62
N ASP A 474 -37.36 35.72 20.66
CA ASP A 474 -37.13 37.14 20.44
C ASP A 474 -37.85 37.94 21.54
N GLY A 475 -37.15 38.89 22.15
CA GLY A 475 -37.63 39.65 23.29
C GLY A 475 -36.78 40.88 23.54
N MET A 476 -36.94 41.51 24.69
CA MET A 476 -36.08 42.60 25.12
C MET A 476 -35.88 42.61 26.63
N ASP A 477 -34.66 42.96 27.03
CA ASP A 477 -34.29 43.28 28.39
C ASP A 477 -34.45 44.79 28.55
N LEU A 478 -35.06 45.23 29.63
CA LEU A 478 -35.60 46.58 29.67
C LEU A 478 -35.62 47.12 31.09
N THR A 479 -35.18 48.37 31.24
CA THR A 479 -35.24 49.12 32.48
C THR A 479 -36.16 50.32 32.29
N MET A 480 -37.19 50.42 33.12
CA MET A 480 -38.18 51.49 33.06
C MET A 480 -38.24 52.25 34.37
N VAL A 481 -38.17 53.57 34.27
CA VAL A 481 -38.29 54.50 35.40
C VAL A 481 -39.40 55.50 35.12
N SER A 482 -40.27 55.73 36.10
CA SER A 482 -41.26 56.80 36.10
C SER A 482 -40.89 57.80 37.20
N LEU A 483 -40.67 59.06 36.82
CA LEU A 483 -40.37 60.18 37.71
C LEU A 483 -41.64 60.99 37.92
N ASP A 484 -42.21 60.93 39.11
CA ASP A 484 -43.32 61.79 39.52
C ASP A 484 -42.76 63.12 40.03
N LEU A 485 -42.89 64.17 39.23
CA LEU A 485 -42.29 65.48 39.50
C LEU A 485 -43.03 66.24 40.60
N GLU A 486 -44.31 65.95 40.82
CA GLU A 486 -45.12 66.59 41.87
C GLU A 486 -44.92 65.90 43.22
N ALA A 487 -45.01 64.57 43.24
CA ALA A 487 -44.83 63.78 44.47
C ALA A 487 -43.36 63.59 44.86
N ARG A 488 -42.41 63.95 43.97
CA ARG A 488 -40.97 63.65 44.07
C ARG A 488 -40.72 62.17 44.37
N GLN A 489 -41.30 61.30 43.54
CA GLN A 489 -41.17 59.85 43.65
C GLN A 489 -40.60 59.23 42.38
N ILE A 490 -39.80 58.18 42.57
CA ILE A 490 -39.20 57.39 41.51
C ILE A 490 -39.84 56.00 41.57
N GLN A 491 -40.51 55.58 40.50
CA GLN A 491 -41.01 54.23 40.35
C GLN A 491 -40.15 53.47 39.33
N TYR A 492 -39.81 52.22 39.60
CA TYR A 492 -38.98 51.38 38.74
C TYR A 492 -39.56 49.98 38.58
N SER A 493 -39.47 49.48 37.35
CA SER A 493 -39.63 48.07 36.99
C SER A 493 -38.60 47.70 35.93
N GLY A 494 -38.11 46.46 35.96
CA GLY A 494 -37.13 46.01 34.98
C GLY A 494 -37.24 44.53 34.66
N ALA A 495 -36.89 44.19 33.42
CA ALA A 495 -36.75 42.87 32.85
C ALA A 495 -35.26 42.58 32.63
N TYR A 496 -34.69 41.68 33.44
CA TYR A 496 -33.26 41.35 33.56
C TYR A 496 -32.30 42.49 33.93
N ASN A 497 -32.44 43.67 33.32
CA ASN A 497 -31.56 44.82 33.51
C ASN A 497 -31.88 45.56 34.81
N PRO A 498 -30.92 45.68 35.74
CA PRO A 498 -31.13 46.36 37.02
C PRO A 498 -31.03 47.89 36.89
N LEU A 499 -31.59 48.62 37.86
CA LEU A 499 -31.39 50.06 38.01
C LEU A 499 -30.26 50.35 39.01
N TYR A 500 -29.40 51.32 38.70
CA TYR A 500 -28.46 51.85 39.68
C TYR A 500 -28.88 53.23 40.16
N LEU A 501 -29.02 53.36 41.47
CA LEU A 501 -29.31 54.61 42.17
C LEU A 501 -28.09 55.03 42.97
N VAL A 502 -27.58 56.24 42.76
CA VAL A 502 -26.41 56.75 43.47
C VAL A 502 -26.78 57.97 44.28
N ARG A 503 -26.42 57.98 45.56
CA ARG A 503 -26.56 59.15 46.44
C ARG A 503 -25.36 59.28 47.37
N LYS A 504 -25.24 60.43 48.03
CA LYS A 504 -24.28 60.61 49.12
C LYS A 504 -24.63 59.73 50.31
N LEU A 505 -23.61 59.28 51.04
CA LEU A 505 -23.81 58.59 52.31
C LEU A 505 -24.41 59.55 53.34
N ARG A 506 -25.40 59.06 54.09
CA ARG A 506 -25.99 59.75 55.23
C ARG A 506 -24.98 59.78 56.39
N GLY A 507 -25.16 60.73 57.32
CA GLY A 507 -24.25 60.88 58.47
C GLY A 507 -24.12 59.59 59.29
N GLU A 508 -25.22 58.88 59.51
CA GLU A 508 -25.26 57.59 60.22
C GLU A 508 -24.51 56.49 59.45
N GLU A 509 -24.65 56.45 58.11
CA GLU A 509 -23.95 55.48 57.26
C GLU A 509 -22.44 55.75 57.22
N LYS A 510 -22.04 57.03 57.17
CA LYS A 510 -20.62 57.42 57.26
C LYS A 510 -20.02 56.99 58.60
N GLN A 511 -20.72 57.21 59.70
CA GLN A 511 -20.27 56.83 61.04
C GLN A 511 -20.18 55.30 61.21
N ALA A 512 -21.15 54.55 60.69
CA ALA A 512 -21.10 53.08 60.70
C ALA A 512 -19.87 52.54 59.93
N LEU A 513 -19.59 53.09 58.74
CA LEU A 513 -18.41 52.71 57.95
C LEU A 513 -17.09 53.09 58.65
N GLU A 514 -17.02 54.24 59.34
CA GLU A 514 -15.87 54.66 60.12
C GLU A 514 -15.61 53.75 61.34
N ASN A 515 -16.67 53.22 61.94
CA ASN A 515 -16.61 52.24 63.03
C ASN A 515 -16.28 50.82 62.55
N GLY A 516 -16.13 50.59 61.25
CA GLY A 516 -15.84 49.29 60.65
C GLY A 516 -17.06 48.37 60.51
N GLU A 517 -18.26 48.92 60.62
CA GLU A 517 -19.52 48.19 60.42
C GLU A 517 -19.86 48.08 58.93
N GLU A 518 -20.53 46.98 58.53
CA GLU A 518 -21.00 46.78 57.16
C GLU A 518 -22.42 47.34 57.02
N LEU A 519 -22.67 48.12 55.96
CA LEU A 519 -23.99 48.69 55.70
C LEU A 519 -24.94 47.59 55.18
N ASP A 520 -26.15 47.53 55.75
CA ASP A 520 -27.23 46.66 55.26
C ASP A 520 -27.79 47.21 53.94
N LEU A 521 -27.13 46.86 52.83
CA LEU A 521 -27.48 47.31 51.49
C LEU A 521 -27.99 46.15 50.62
N PRO A 522 -28.87 46.43 49.63
CA PRO A 522 -29.31 45.42 48.68
C PRO A 522 -28.12 44.74 47.99
N ARG A 523 -28.22 43.41 47.83
CA ARG A 523 -27.16 42.60 47.21
C ARG A 523 -26.77 43.15 45.84
N GLY A 524 -25.49 43.51 45.69
CA GLY A 524 -24.92 44.11 44.47
C GLY A 524 -24.59 45.59 44.60
N SER A 525 -25.04 46.25 45.68
CA SER A 525 -24.70 47.63 46.01
C SER A 525 -23.24 47.76 46.46
N ILE A 526 -22.61 48.90 46.19
CA ILE A 526 -21.22 49.19 46.56
C ILE A 526 -21.07 50.64 47.05
N THR A 527 -19.97 50.95 47.74
CA THR A 527 -19.66 52.32 48.22
C THR A 527 -18.17 52.64 48.05
N ASP A 528 -17.86 53.91 47.81
CA ASP A 528 -16.51 54.49 47.79
C ASP A 528 -16.17 55.27 49.09
N ARG A 529 -17.00 55.14 50.13
CA ARG A 529 -16.96 55.90 51.41
C ARG A 529 -17.42 57.36 51.35
N GLU A 530 -17.82 57.87 50.18
CA GLU A 530 -18.48 59.18 50.05
C GLU A 530 -19.91 59.04 49.50
N HIS A 531 -20.08 58.15 48.54
CA HIS A 531 -21.31 57.82 47.85
C HIS A 531 -21.65 56.34 48.04
N VAL A 532 -22.93 56.03 47.89
CA VAL A 532 -23.44 54.66 47.84
C VAL A 532 -24.17 54.46 46.51
N LEU A 533 -23.81 53.39 45.81
CA LEU A 533 -24.53 52.91 44.63
C LEU A 533 -25.40 51.74 45.08
N ILE A 534 -26.71 51.94 45.00
CA ILE A 534 -27.75 50.97 45.32
C ILE A 534 -28.17 50.28 44.02
N GLN A 535 -28.06 48.96 43.98
CA GLN A 535 -28.58 48.16 42.88
C GLN A 535 -30.02 47.72 43.20
N VAL A 536 -30.97 48.21 42.41
CA VAL A 536 -32.36 47.73 42.45
C VAL A 536 -32.50 46.58 41.47
N LYS A 537 -32.90 45.40 41.97
CA LYS A 537 -32.99 44.19 41.14
C LYS A 537 -34.20 44.26 40.20
N ALA A 538 -34.00 43.82 38.97
CA ALA A 538 -35.05 43.51 38.00
C ALA A 538 -35.63 42.11 38.21
N ASP A 539 -36.84 41.92 37.68
CA ASP A 539 -37.44 40.60 37.55
C ASP A 539 -36.63 39.77 36.53
N GLN A 540 -36.38 38.51 36.87
CA GLN A 540 -35.51 37.61 36.09
C GLN A 540 -36.30 36.94 34.96
N MET A 541 -36.85 37.77 34.07
CA MET A 541 -37.68 37.39 32.92
C MET A 541 -37.66 38.52 31.88
N PRO A 542 -37.66 38.20 30.57
CA PRO A 542 -37.61 39.20 29.50
C PRO A 542 -38.99 39.79 29.22
N ILE A 543 -39.02 40.86 28.44
CA ILE A 543 -40.23 41.31 27.72
C ILE A 543 -40.36 40.45 26.47
N GLY A 544 -40.99 39.28 26.63
CA GLY A 544 -41.17 38.27 25.59
C GLY A 544 -41.60 36.94 26.21
N ILE A 545 -41.60 35.87 25.42
CA ILE A 545 -41.94 34.53 25.91
C ILE A 545 -40.90 34.02 26.92
N SER A 546 -41.36 33.47 28.05
CA SER A 546 -40.52 33.01 29.15
C SER A 546 -41.16 31.83 29.87
N GLU A 547 -40.36 31.00 30.54
CA GLU A 547 -40.85 29.95 31.45
C GLU A 547 -41.57 30.53 32.67
N LYS A 548 -41.22 31.76 33.05
CA LYS A 548 -41.87 32.52 34.13
C LYS A 548 -42.78 33.57 33.53
N ASP A 549 -44.08 33.40 33.69
CA ASP A 549 -45.10 34.38 33.32
C ASP A 549 -45.72 34.98 34.58
N LEU A 550 -44.92 35.77 35.29
CA LEU A 550 -45.34 36.53 36.46
C LEU A 550 -45.51 38.01 36.08
N PRO A 551 -46.42 38.75 36.75
CA PRO A 551 -46.49 40.20 36.62
C PRO A 551 -45.18 40.87 37.05
N PHE A 552 -44.78 41.95 36.35
CA PHE A 552 -43.61 42.73 36.74
C PHE A 552 -43.83 43.52 38.03
N THR A 553 -42.79 43.62 38.84
CA THR A 553 -42.84 44.28 40.15
C THR A 553 -42.55 45.78 40.01
N SER A 554 -43.46 46.62 40.50
CA SER A 554 -43.26 48.08 40.62
C SER A 554 -42.66 48.43 41.98
N GLN A 555 -41.44 48.96 42.00
CA GLN A 555 -40.76 49.43 43.21
C GLN A 555 -40.77 50.96 43.25
N THR A 556 -41.18 51.55 44.38
CA THR A 556 -41.29 53.01 44.52
C THR A 556 -40.33 53.52 45.59
N PHE A 557 -39.62 54.60 45.27
CA PHE A 557 -38.62 55.25 46.11
C PHE A 557 -38.93 56.74 46.20
N GLY A 558 -38.61 57.38 47.34
CA GLY A 558 -38.60 58.84 47.41
C GLY A 558 -37.38 59.41 46.69
N ASP A 559 -37.49 60.60 46.13
CA ASP A 559 -36.34 61.32 45.57
C ASP A 559 -35.45 61.87 46.69
N GLU A 560 -34.25 61.30 46.83
CA GLU A 560 -33.22 61.72 47.79
C GLU A 560 -32.05 62.45 47.09
N GLY A 561 -32.30 63.01 45.90
CA GLY A 561 -31.24 63.57 45.05
C GLY A 561 -30.41 62.47 44.38
N TYR A 562 -31.07 61.39 43.96
CA TYR A 562 -30.41 60.26 43.30
C TYR A 562 -29.91 60.64 41.91
N SER A 563 -28.68 60.22 41.60
CA SER A 563 -28.24 60.02 40.22
C SER A 563 -28.71 58.62 39.79
N ILE A 564 -29.58 58.56 38.78
CA ILE A 564 -30.25 57.36 38.31
C ILE A 564 -29.58 56.90 37.02
N TYR A 565 -29.15 55.64 36.94
CA TYR A 565 -28.52 55.10 35.73
C TYR A 565 -29.30 53.90 35.17
N LEU A 566 -29.65 54.01 33.89
CA LEU A 566 -30.29 52.96 33.09
C LEU A 566 -29.29 52.57 31.99
N PHE A 567 -29.15 51.28 31.69
CA PHE A 567 -28.16 50.81 30.73
C PHE A 567 -28.52 49.45 30.12
N SER A 568 -27.97 49.16 28.95
CA SER A 568 -27.91 47.83 28.32
C SER A 568 -26.61 47.10 28.68
N ASP A 569 -26.50 45.82 28.35
CA ASP A 569 -25.35 45.01 28.73
C ASP A 569 -24.07 45.31 27.93
N GLY A 570 -24.18 45.93 26.76
CA GLY A 570 -23.06 46.07 25.82
C GLY A 570 -21.85 46.83 26.37
N PHE A 571 -22.05 47.84 27.24
CA PHE A 571 -20.92 48.51 27.91
C PHE A 571 -20.19 47.56 28.85
N LEU A 572 -20.92 46.70 29.55
CA LEU A 572 -20.37 45.75 30.52
C LEU A 572 -19.68 44.60 29.81
N ASP A 573 -20.20 44.20 28.66
CA ASP A 573 -19.71 43.07 27.89
C ASP A 573 -18.54 43.41 26.97
N GLN A 574 -18.30 44.70 26.70
CA GLN A 574 -17.20 45.15 25.84
C GLN A 574 -15.83 44.60 26.28
N PHE A 575 -15.15 43.93 25.33
CA PHE A 575 -13.79 43.46 25.50
C PHE A 575 -12.78 44.58 25.34
N GLY A 576 -11.75 44.57 26.18
CA GLY A 576 -10.73 45.60 26.21
C GLY A 576 -9.66 45.42 27.29
N GLY A 577 -8.88 46.48 27.48
CA GLY A 577 -7.80 46.59 28.43
C GLY A 577 -6.57 45.72 28.08
N PRO A 578 -5.49 45.80 28.87
CA PRO A 578 -4.22 45.12 28.60
C PRO A 578 -4.31 43.58 28.53
N GLN A 579 -5.37 43.00 29.08
CA GLN A 579 -5.60 41.55 29.14
C GLN A 579 -6.73 41.07 28.21
N GLY A 580 -7.35 41.96 27.42
CA GLY A 580 -8.45 41.62 26.53
C GLY A 580 -9.63 40.97 27.25
N LYS A 581 -10.10 41.55 28.35
CA LYS A 581 -11.20 41.03 29.17
C LYS A 581 -12.46 41.89 28.99
N LYS A 582 -13.63 41.34 29.34
CA LYS A 582 -14.87 42.12 29.45
C LYS A 582 -14.73 43.23 30.50
N PHE A 583 -15.45 44.33 30.32
CA PHE A 583 -15.44 45.44 31.28
C PHE A 583 -16.04 45.01 32.64
N MET A 584 -17.08 44.19 32.63
CA MET A 584 -17.80 43.61 33.78
C MET A 584 -18.54 44.62 34.67
N SER A 585 -19.66 44.16 35.23
CA SER A 585 -20.54 44.94 36.12
C SER A 585 -19.81 45.63 37.30
N MET A 586 -18.81 44.97 37.89
CA MET A 586 -18.08 45.53 39.04
C MET A 586 -17.25 46.77 38.68
N ASN A 587 -16.59 46.77 37.52
CA ASN A 587 -15.83 47.95 37.09
C ASN A 587 -16.77 49.07 36.65
N PHE A 588 -17.90 48.73 36.04
CA PHE A 588 -18.93 49.70 35.70
C PHE A 588 -19.49 50.41 36.92
N LYS A 589 -19.82 49.68 37.99
CA LYS A 589 -20.28 50.30 39.24
C LYS A 589 -19.24 51.22 39.88
N LYS A 590 -17.95 50.83 39.85
CA LYS A 590 -16.85 51.69 40.34
C LYS A 590 -16.73 52.97 39.52
N LEU A 591 -16.79 52.85 38.20
CA LEU A 591 -16.76 53.99 37.29
C LEU A 591 -17.93 54.95 37.56
N ILE A 592 -19.15 54.42 37.75
CA ILE A 592 -20.33 55.22 38.10
C ILE A 592 -20.15 55.97 39.43
N LEU A 593 -19.50 55.38 40.43
CA LEU A 593 -19.17 56.09 41.68
C LEU A 593 -18.12 57.19 41.45
N GLU A 594 -17.06 56.91 40.70
CA GLU A 594 -16.03 57.91 40.36
C GLU A 594 -16.62 59.13 39.62
N LEU A 595 -17.61 58.88 38.75
CA LEU A 595 -18.32 59.90 37.99
C LEU A 595 -19.15 60.86 38.85
N GLN A 596 -19.45 60.54 40.12
CA GLN A 596 -20.18 61.48 40.99
C GLN A 596 -19.39 62.78 41.28
N SER A 597 -18.07 62.77 41.03
CA SER A 597 -17.23 63.97 41.09
C SER A 597 -17.36 64.90 39.88
N VAL A 598 -18.01 64.42 38.81
CA VAL A 598 -18.20 65.11 37.52
C VAL A 598 -19.67 65.56 37.40
N PRO A 599 -19.95 66.78 36.87
CA PRO A 599 -21.32 67.20 36.58
C PRO A 599 -22.05 66.19 35.70
N LEU A 600 -23.31 65.87 36.02
CA LEU A 600 -24.05 64.77 35.37
C LEU A 600 -24.04 64.88 33.83
N LYS A 601 -24.23 66.09 33.29
CA LYS A 601 -24.20 66.34 31.84
C LYS A 601 -22.88 65.95 31.17
N ASP A 602 -21.76 66.02 31.88
CA ASP A 602 -20.42 65.70 31.38
C ASP A 602 -20.02 64.24 31.60
N GLN A 603 -20.78 63.49 32.40
CA GLN A 603 -20.48 62.09 32.72
C GLN A 603 -20.56 61.20 31.49
N GLY A 604 -21.50 61.45 30.57
CA GLY A 604 -21.61 60.71 29.31
C GLY A 604 -20.33 60.77 28.46
N THR A 605 -19.72 61.96 28.36
CA THR A 605 -18.44 62.13 27.65
C THR A 605 -17.31 61.37 28.34
N THR A 606 -17.31 61.34 29.67
CA THR A 606 -16.30 60.61 30.43
C THR A 606 -16.47 59.10 30.27
N LEU A 607 -17.70 58.59 30.29
CA LEU A 607 -18.03 57.18 29.99
C LEU A 607 -17.57 56.78 28.59
N GLU A 608 -17.86 57.61 27.59
CA GLU A 608 -17.46 57.35 26.20
C GLU A 608 -15.93 57.29 26.06
N ARG A 609 -15.21 58.24 26.67
CA ARG A 609 -13.75 58.21 26.66
C ARG A 609 -13.20 56.96 27.34
N THR A 610 -13.70 56.62 28.53
CA THR A 610 -13.28 55.42 29.25
C THR A 610 -13.56 54.14 28.44
N LEU A 611 -14.68 54.09 27.73
CA LEU A 611 -15.01 52.98 26.82
C LEU A 611 -14.01 52.89 25.66
N LEU A 612 -13.72 54.00 24.97
CA LEU A 612 -12.76 54.03 23.86
C LEU A 612 -11.35 53.63 24.31
N ASP A 613 -10.91 54.14 25.45
CA ASP A 613 -9.62 53.79 26.05
C ASP A 613 -9.55 52.31 26.44
N TRP A 614 -10.67 51.74 26.93
CA TRP A 614 -10.78 50.32 27.23
C TRP A 614 -10.71 49.47 25.96
N MET A 615 -11.46 49.83 24.92
CA MET A 615 -11.51 49.11 23.65
C MET A 615 -10.15 49.07 22.95
N GLY A 616 -9.42 50.20 22.91
CA GLY A 616 -8.19 50.32 22.14
C GLY A 616 -8.44 50.01 20.65
N GLU A 617 -7.78 48.97 20.13
CA GLU A 617 -7.92 48.50 18.74
C GLU A 617 -9.08 47.49 18.56
N ILE A 618 -9.73 47.05 19.66
CA ILE A 618 -10.81 46.07 19.60
C ILE A 618 -12.10 46.75 19.15
N SER A 619 -12.78 46.16 18.15
CA SER A 619 -14.07 46.65 17.68
C SER A 619 -15.16 46.49 18.74
N GLN A 620 -16.20 47.33 18.64
CA GLN A 620 -17.37 47.21 19.49
C GLN A 620 -18.07 45.87 19.23
N ILE A 621 -18.47 45.17 20.30
CA ILE A 621 -19.02 43.80 20.18
C ILE A 621 -20.55 43.75 20.22
N ASP A 622 -21.18 44.74 20.85
CA ASP A 622 -22.63 44.85 21.02
C ASP A 622 -23.10 46.30 21.00
N ASP A 623 -24.41 46.54 20.87
CA ASP A 623 -25.00 47.87 21.00
C ASP A 623 -24.81 48.42 22.42
N ILE A 624 -24.61 49.73 22.57
CA ILE A 624 -24.33 50.35 23.87
C ILE A 624 -25.30 51.48 24.13
N LEU A 625 -26.05 51.35 25.23
CA LEU A 625 -26.92 52.38 25.76
C LEU A 625 -26.65 52.60 27.24
N VAL A 626 -26.31 53.83 27.63
CA VAL A 626 -26.20 54.25 29.03
C VAL A 626 -26.85 55.63 29.19
N MET A 627 -27.82 55.73 30.08
CA MET A 627 -28.48 56.97 30.44
C MET A 627 -28.20 57.29 31.90
N GLY A 628 -27.88 58.54 32.19
CA GLY A 628 -27.83 59.06 33.55
C GLY A 628 -28.81 60.21 33.70
N LEU A 629 -29.54 60.24 34.83
CA LEU A 629 -30.61 61.19 35.10
C LEU A 629 -30.53 61.70 36.54
N ARG A 630 -30.95 62.95 36.77
CA ARG A 630 -31.10 63.51 38.11
C ARG A 630 -32.25 64.52 38.15
N MET A 631 -33.13 64.36 39.14
CA MET A 631 -34.19 65.33 39.43
C MET A 631 -33.59 66.55 40.15
N ASN A 632 -33.92 67.75 39.68
CA ASN A 632 -33.44 69.01 40.26
C ASN A 632 -34.27 69.50 41.46
#